data_AF-A0A167III5-F1
#
_entry.id   AF-A0A167III5-F1
#
_cell.length_a   1.000
_cell.length_b   1.000
_cell.length_c   1.000
_cell.angle_alpha   90.00
_cell.angle_beta   90.00
_cell.angle_gamma   90.00
#
_symmetry.space_group_name_H-M   'P 1'
#
loop_
_entity.id
_entity.type
_entity.pdbx_description
1 polymer ?
#
loop_
_entity_poly.entity_id
_entity_poly.type
_entity_poly.pdbx_seq_one_letter_code
_entity_poly.pdbx_strand_id
1 'polypeptide(L)'
;ERKAFTKASRFIATNIDPTIDPCKDFYSFACGGWLRRHAIPEDKLIYGIIAAIGEQNEEKLQRLLLQPVRRPYLASAERKVKEFFRSCLDIAEIDR
;
A
#
# COMPACT_ATOMS: atom_id res chain seq x y z
N GLU A 1 24.35 -2.11 4.35
CA GLU A 1 24.36 -1.24 3.14
C GLU A 1 24.12 -2.00 1.83
N ARG A 2 24.94 -3.00 1.46
CA ARG A 2 24.79 -3.78 0.20
C ARG A 2 23.36 -4.27 -0.11
N LYS A 3 22.64 -4.81 0.89
CA LYS A 3 21.25 -5.27 0.72
C LYS A 3 20.27 -4.16 0.30
N ALA A 4 20.46 -2.95 0.83
CA ALA A 4 19.61 -1.81 0.50
C ALA A 4 19.81 -1.39 -0.97
N PHE A 5 21.06 -1.32 -1.42
CA PHE A 5 21.38 -1.02 -2.82
C PHE A 5 20.84 -2.09 -3.79
N THR A 6 20.97 -3.38 -3.45
CA THR A 6 20.38 -4.45 -4.27
C THR A 6 18.86 -4.32 -4.37
N LYS A 7 18.18 -3.97 -3.27
CA LYS A 7 16.72 -3.76 -3.27
C LYS A 7 16.32 -2.58 -4.14
N ALA A 8 17.03 -1.45 -4.00
CA ALA A 8 16.78 -0.25 -4.79
C ALA A 8 17.04 -0.48 -6.29
N SER A 9 18.16 -1.12 -6.63
CA SER A 9 18.51 -1.47 -8.01
C SER A 9 17.46 -2.38 -8.66
N ARG A 10 16.98 -3.40 -7.93
CA ARG A 10 15.92 -4.27 -8.43
C ARG A 10 14.61 -3.51 -8.66
N PHE A 11 14.22 -2.66 -7.72
CA PHE A 11 13.01 -1.83 -7.86
C PHE A 11 13.07 -0.96 -9.13
N ILE A 12 14.19 -0.26 -9.35
CA ILE A 12 14.39 0.56 -10.55
C ILE A 12 14.36 -0.30 -11.81
N ALA A 13 15.13 -1.39 -11.85
CA ALA A 13 15.21 -2.28 -13.01
C ALA A 13 13.86 -2.88 -13.40
N THR A 14 12.98 -3.17 -12.44
CA THR A 14 11.64 -3.68 -12.75
C THR A 14 10.71 -2.63 -13.35
N ASN A 15 10.95 -1.34 -13.13
CA ASN A 15 10.06 -0.29 -13.63
C ASN A 15 10.49 0.27 -14.98
N ILE A 16 11.77 0.10 -15.35
CA ILE A 16 12.30 0.52 -16.63
C ILE A 16 11.73 -0.32 -17.78
N ASP A 17 11.39 0.36 -18.88
CA ASP A 17 11.14 -0.22 -20.19
C ASP A 17 12.30 0.11 -21.14
N PRO A 18 13.23 -0.84 -21.40
CA PRO A 18 14.41 -0.59 -22.22
C PRO A 18 14.10 -0.48 -23.73
N THR A 19 12.85 -0.71 -24.14
CA THR A 19 12.43 -0.60 -25.55
C THR A 19 12.15 0.84 -25.98
N ILE A 20 12.07 1.76 -25.02
CA ILE A 20 11.78 3.18 -25.24
C ILE A 20 13.09 3.98 -25.24
N ASP A 21 13.28 4.87 -26.22
CA ASP A 21 14.40 5.82 -26.21
C ASP A 21 14.21 6.86 -25.08
N PRO A 22 15.08 6.89 -24.05
CA PRO A 22 14.95 7.81 -22.93
C PRO A 22 15.08 9.28 -23.33
N CYS A 23 15.74 9.58 -24.46
CA CYS A 23 15.87 10.95 -24.97
C CYS A 23 14.58 11.45 -25.65
N LYS A 24 13.62 10.57 -25.92
CA LYS A 24 12.34 10.89 -26.56
C LYS A 24 11.18 10.86 -25.58
N ASP A 25 11.10 9.84 -24.73
CA ASP A 25 10.08 9.70 -23.69
C ASP A 25 10.68 9.06 -22.44
N PHE A 26 11.23 9.91 -21.57
CA PHE A 26 11.83 9.46 -20.33
C PHE A 26 10.80 8.86 -19.36
N TYR A 27 9.53 9.26 -19.43
CA TYR A 27 8.49 8.74 -18.54
C TYR A 27 8.17 7.29 -18.89
N SER A 28 7.89 6.99 -20.16
CA SER A 28 7.63 5.62 -20.60
C SER A 28 8.87 4.74 -20.44
N PHE A 29 10.08 5.27 -20.67
CA PHE A 29 11.31 4.56 -20.37
C PHE A 29 11.45 4.23 -18.87
N ALA A 30 11.26 5.19 -17.97
CA ALA A 30 11.51 4.98 -16.54
C ALA A 30 10.38 4.23 -15.81
N CYS A 31 9.14 4.35 -16.30
CA CYS A 31 7.93 3.87 -15.62
C CYS A 31 7.13 2.83 -16.42
N GLY A 32 7.44 2.59 -17.70
CA GLY A 32 6.65 1.71 -18.57
C GLY A 32 6.51 0.28 -18.06
N GLY A 33 7.54 -0.24 -17.40
CA GLY A 33 7.48 -1.54 -16.71
C GLY A 33 6.49 -1.55 -15.55
N TRP A 34 6.36 -0.44 -14.81
CA TRP A 34 5.38 -0.29 -13.73
C TRP A 34 3.95 -0.23 -14.30
N LEU A 35 3.73 0.60 -15.32
CA LEU A 35 2.42 0.78 -15.96
C LEU A 35 1.85 -0.54 -16.52
N ARG A 36 2.70 -1.38 -17.13
CA ARG A 36 2.27 -2.70 -17.64
C ARG A 36 1.80 -3.66 -16.56
N ARG A 37 2.33 -3.56 -15.34
CA ARG A 37 1.99 -4.47 -14.24
C ARG A 37 0.91 -3.94 -13.31
N HIS A 38 0.58 -2.65 -13.39
CA HIS A 38 -0.31 -1.98 -12.47
C HIS A 38 -1.36 -1.19 -13.25
N ALA A 39 -2.39 -1.91 -13.71
CA ALA A 39 -3.61 -1.27 -14.19
C ALA A 39 -4.28 -0.49 -13.04
N ILE A 40 -5.06 0.54 -13.39
CA ILE A 40 -5.85 1.28 -12.41
C ILE A 40 -6.96 0.34 -11.90
N PRO A 41 -7.00 0.02 -10.59
CA PRO A 41 -8.09 -0.78 -10.02
C PRO A 41 -9.47 -0.12 -10.21
N GLU A 42 -10.53 -0.91 -10.28
CA GLU A 42 -11.90 -0.42 -10.54
C GLU A 42 -12.41 0.57 -9.49
N ASP A 43 -11.91 0.47 -8.25
CA ASP A 43 -12.26 1.35 -7.13
C ASP A 43 -11.48 2.68 -7.14
N LYS A 44 -10.66 2.94 -8.17
CA LYS A 44 -9.75 4.10 -8.21
C LYS A 44 -9.80 4.85 -9.52
N LEU A 45 -9.63 6.16 -9.42
CA LEU A 45 -9.48 7.05 -10.57
C LEU A 45 -8.01 7.19 -11.02
N ILE A 46 -7.07 7.06 -10.08
CA ILE A 46 -5.63 7.23 -10.31
C ILE A 46 -4.90 6.16 -9.53
N TYR A 47 -3.92 5.52 -10.16
CA TYR A 47 -3.05 4.55 -9.49
C TYR A 47 -1.59 4.83 -9.82
N GLY A 48 -0.78 4.89 -8.76
CA GLY A 48 0.64 5.27 -8.81
C GLY A 48 1.39 4.73 -7.60
N ILE A 49 2.69 5.03 -7.52
CA ILE A 49 3.54 4.56 -6.43
C ILE A 49 3.02 4.96 -5.03
N ILE A 50 2.50 6.18 -4.87
CA ILE A 50 1.98 6.64 -3.58
C ILE A 50 0.74 5.83 -3.17
N ALA A 51 -0.18 5.56 -4.11
CA ALA A 51 -1.36 4.74 -3.86
C ALA A 51 -0.96 3.30 -3.46
N ALA A 52 -0.03 2.69 -4.21
CA ALA A 52 0.47 1.36 -3.91
C ALA A 52 1.18 1.27 -2.53
N ILE A 53 1.91 2.31 -2.13
CA ILE A 53 2.51 2.39 -0.78
C ILE A 53 1.41 2.54 0.28
N GLY A 54 0.37 3.33 0.00
CA GLY A 54 -0.81 3.49 0.86
C GLY A 54 -1.47 2.15 1.16
N GLU A 55 -1.77 1.36 0.13
CA GLU A 55 -2.37 0.03 0.27
C GLU A 55 -1.52 -0.92 1.10
N GLN A 56 -0.20 -0.96 0.86
CA GLN A 56 0.71 -1.76 1.67
C GLN A 56 0.73 -1.34 3.14
N ASN A 57 0.49 -0.06 3.44
CA ASN A 57 0.39 0.43 4.80
C ASN A 57 -0.97 0.10 5.42
N GLU A 58 -2.06 0.27 4.67
CA GLU A 58 -3.42 -0.10 5.08
C GLU A 58 -3.50 -1.59 5.42
N GLU A 59 -2.93 -2.48 4.61
CA GLU A 59 -2.85 -3.91 4.92
C GLU A 59 -2.13 -4.19 6.25
N LYS A 60 -1.02 -3.49 6.51
CA LYS A 60 -0.27 -3.64 7.76
C LYS A 60 -1.08 -3.12 8.95
N LEU A 61 -1.72 -1.96 8.79
CA LEU A 61 -2.58 -1.36 9.81
C LEU A 61 -3.76 -2.27 10.13
N GLN A 62 -4.44 -2.81 9.13
CA GLN A 62 -5.52 -3.77 9.28
C GLN A 62 -5.05 -4.99 10.08
N ARG A 63 -3.90 -5.59 9.72
CA ARG A 63 -3.32 -6.72 10.48
C ARG A 63 -3.02 -6.35 11.93
N LEU A 64 -2.51 -5.15 12.20
CA LEU A 64 -2.21 -4.69 13.56
C LEU A 64 -3.49 -4.43 14.38
N LEU A 65 -4.52 -3.86 13.75
CA LEU A 65 -5.80 -3.53 14.40
C LEU A 65 -6.62 -4.78 14.74
N LEU A 66 -6.52 -5.83 13.92
CA LEU A 66 -7.19 -7.11 14.16
C LEU A 66 -6.54 -7.93 15.29
N GLN A 67 -5.27 -7.66 15.64
CA GLN A 67 -4.62 -8.37 16.75
C GLN A 67 -5.31 -8.11 18.11
N PRO A 68 -5.22 -9.05 19.07
CA PRO A 68 -5.71 -8.85 20.43
C PRO A 68 -5.18 -7.56 21.07
N VAL A 69 -6.00 -6.94 21.92
CA VAL A 69 -5.59 -5.76 22.70
C VAL A 69 -4.54 -6.18 23.72
N ARG A 70 -3.33 -5.61 23.65
CA ARG A 70 -2.24 -5.93 24.59
C ARG A 70 -2.35 -5.13 25.89
N ARG A 71 -2.92 -3.93 25.82
CA ARG A 71 -3.14 -3.03 26.96
C ARG A 71 -4.64 -2.88 27.25
N PRO A 72 -5.26 -3.78 28.05
CA PRO A 72 -6.73 -3.89 28.14
C PRO A 72 -7.41 -2.86 29.05
N TYR A 73 -6.67 -1.94 29.68
CA TYR A 73 -7.27 -0.90 30.53
C TYR A 73 -8.11 0.10 29.72
N LEU A 74 -9.19 0.62 30.30
CA LEU A 74 -10.20 1.44 29.59
C LEU A 74 -9.64 2.71 28.93
N ALA A 75 -8.65 3.35 29.56
CA ALA A 75 -8.02 4.56 29.01
C ALA A 75 -7.00 4.28 27.88
N SER A 76 -6.76 3.02 27.51
CA SER A 76 -5.76 2.62 26.52
C SER A 76 -6.10 3.10 25.12
N ALA A 77 -5.18 3.86 24.50
CA ALA A 77 -5.30 4.26 23.10
C ALA A 77 -5.35 3.05 22.16
N GLU A 78 -4.57 1.99 22.45
CA GLU A 78 -4.60 0.74 21.67
C GLU A 78 -5.98 0.08 21.74
N ARG A 79 -6.57 0.02 22.94
CA ARG A 79 -7.90 -0.58 23.12
C ARG A 79 -8.94 0.20 22.33
N LYS A 80 -8.98 1.52 22.50
CA LYS A 80 -9.96 2.41 21.86
C LYS A 80 -9.89 2.35 20.34
N VAL A 81 -8.70 2.43 19.73
CA VAL A 81 -8.56 2.40 18.27
C VAL A 81 -8.96 1.05 17.68
N LYS A 82 -8.67 -0.07 18.38
CA LYS A 82 -9.05 -1.41 17.93
C LYS A 82 -10.53 -1.69 18.08
N GLU A 83 -11.14 -1.26 19.18
CA GLU A 83 -12.60 -1.37 19.38
C GLU A 83 -13.34 -0.52 18.35
N PHE A 84 -12.91 0.73 18.12
CA PHE A 84 -13.46 1.59 17.06
C PHE A 84 -13.33 0.97 15.67
N PHE A 85 -12.17 0.39 15.34
CA PHE A 85 -12.01 -0.29 14.06
C PHE A 85 -12.97 -1.49 13.92
N ARG A 86 -13.17 -2.28 14.98
CA ARG A 86 -14.11 -3.40 14.97
C ARG A 86 -15.56 -2.94 14.81
N SER A 87 -15.97 -1.83 15.41
CA SER A 87 -17.32 -1.31 15.19
C SER A 87 -17.60 -0.91 13.75
N CYS A 88 -16.58 -0.49 12.99
CA CYS A 88 -16.74 -0.22 11.56
C CYS A 88 -16.86 -1.49 10.69
N LEU A 89 -16.49 -2.66 11.21
CA LEU A 89 -16.55 -3.93 10.49
C LEU A 89 -17.80 -4.75 10.81
N ASP A 90 -18.52 -4.40 11.88
CA ASP A 90 -19.73 -5.09 12.31
C ASP A 90 -20.93 -4.63 11.48
N ILE A 91 -21.00 -5.11 10.23
CA ILE A 91 -22.07 -4.75 9.29
C ILE A 91 -23.45 -5.17 9.83
N ALA A 92 -23.54 -6.26 10.60
CA ALA A 92 -24.80 -6.73 11.18
C ALA A 92 -25.35 -5.77 12.24
N GLU A 93 -24.48 -5.15 13.04
CA GLU A 93 -24.86 -4.10 13.98
C GLU A 93 -25.22 -2.80 13.23
N ILE A 94 -24.49 -2.47 12.16
CA ILE A 94 -24.71 -1.25 11.36
C ILE A 94 -26.04 -1.29 10.60
N ASP A 95 -26.42 -2.44 10.06
CA ASP A 95 -27.62 -2.63 9.23
C ASP A 95 -28.91 -2.87 10.05
N ARG A 96 -28.83 -2.82 11.39
CA ARG A 96 -30.00 -2.98 12.27
C ARG A 96 -30.93 -1.76 12.22
#